data_AF-A0A182S4P9-F1
#
_entry.id   AF-A0A182S4P9-F1
#
_cell.length_a   1.000
_cell.length_b   1.000
_cell.length_c   1.000
_cell.angle_alpha   90.00
_cell.angle_beta   90.00
_cell.angle_gamma   90.00
#
_symmetry.space_group_name_H-M   'P 1'
#
loop_
_entity.id
_entity.type
_entity.pdbx_description
1 polymer ?
#
loop_
_entity_poly.entity_id
_entity_poly.type
_entity_poly.pdbx_seq_one_letter_code
_entity_poly.pdbx_strand_id
1 'polypeptide(L)'
;MAEGTYEYECMRAELLGLAHPSREEFEEKMKLRRETEVEEQLTEQLKEVDLQEESVQGTSGKMDELNSILTATQQKINKFKVACGSLTSLLKLRPSTPSNEPAGGSEGKSINDALDTLDTMKDLNAASDVTVTKAAAQDLGMKVTSQMDKLDSLLYKADNATYSMKHQTDQMKKIAK
;
A
#
# COMPACT_ATOMS: atom_id res chain seq x y z
N MET A 1 32.02 22.69 26.88
CA MET A 1 31.86 21.22 26.89
C MET A 1 30.43 20.89 26.58
N ALA A 2 30.17 19.90 25.72
CA ALA A 2 28.81 19.46 25.41
C ALA A 2 28.35 18.40 26.42
N GLU A 3 27.10 18.50 26.86
CA GLU A 3 26.47 17.50 27.71
C GLU A 3 26.43 16.14 27.00
N GLY A 4 26.62 15.04 27.75
CA GLY A 4 26.66 13.69 27.18
C GLY A 4 28.01 13.26 26.59
N THR A 5 29.09 14.01 26.84
CA THR A 5 30.47 13.59 26.56
C THR A 5 31.09 12.93 27.80
N TYR A 6 32.05 12.02 27.60
CA TYR A 6 32.75 11.34 28.71
C TYR A 6 33.40 12.36 29.67
N GLU A 7 34.06 13.38 29.11
CA GLU A 7 34.71 14.46 29.87
C GLU A 7 33.70 15.25 30.73
N TYR A 8 32.50 15.46 30.22
CA TYR A 8 31.41 16.10 30.97
C TYR A 8 30.94 15.24 32.14
N GLU A 9 30.76 13.93 31.94
CA GLU A 9 30.36 13.03 33.03
C GLU A 9 31.45 12.88 34.11
N CYS A 10 32.74 12.90 33.73
CA CYS A 10 33.84 12.92 34.69
C CYS A 10 33.81 14.19 35.56
N MET A 11 33.67 15.36 34.95
CA MET A 11 33.55 16.64 35.66
C MET A 11 32.30 16.68 36.56
N ARG A 12 31.20 16.08 36.09
CA ARG A 12 29.96 15.95 36.86
C ARG A 12 30.13 15.04 38.08
N ALA A 13 30.83 13.92 37.94
CA ALA A 13 31.14 13.02 39.04
C ALA A 13 32.04 13.69 40.09
N GLU A 14 33.05 14.45 39.64
CA GLU A 14 33.93 15.24 40.50
C GLU A 14 33.14 16.26 41.34
N LEU A 15 32.24 17.02 40.70
CA LEU A 15 31.42 18.03 41.38
C LEU A 15 30.46 17.42 42.42
N LEU A 16 30.03 16.17 42.19
CA LEU A 16 29.13 15.42 43.08
C LEU A 16 29.87 14.60 44.15
N GLY A 17 31.20 14.58 44.15
CA GLY A 17 32.01 13.77 45.06
C GLY A 17 31.89 12.26 44.81
N LEU A 18 31.53 11.85 43.60
CA LEU A 18 31.40 10.46 43.18
C LEU A 18 32.67 9.98 42.46
N ALA A 19 32.88 8.66 42.41
CA ALA A 19 33.97 8.08 41.63
C ALA A 19 33.76 8.37 40.13
N HIS A 20 34.85 8.67 39.41
CA HIS A 20 34.78 8.88 37.97
C HIS A 20 34.35 7.60 37.26
N PRO A 21 33.38 7.67 36.34
CA PRO A 21 33.01 6.52 35.53
C PRO A 21 34.20 6.07 34.68
N SER A 22 34.36 4.76 34.49
CA SER A 22 35.34 4.27 33.52
C SER A 22 34.88 4.62 32.10
N ARG A 23 35.85 4.80 31.20
CA ARG A 23 35.57 5.14 29.81
C ARG A 23 34.80 4.03 29.09
N GLU A 24 35.15 2.78 29.38
CA GLU A 24 34.51 1.58 28.84
C GLU A 24 33.04 1.50 29.26
N GLU A 25 32.74 1.60 30.56
CA GLU A 25 31.35 1.57 31.07
C GLU A 25 30.50 2.73 30.50
N PHE A 26 31.10 3.90 30.29
CA PHE A 26 30.41 5.04 29.69
C PHE A 26 30.05 4.77 28.21
N GLU A 27 31.00 4.27 27.44
CA GLU A 27 30.80 3.94 26.02
C GLU A 27 29.76 2.81 25.85
N GLU A 28 29.81 1.78 26.69
CA GLU A 28 28.81 0.71 26.73
C GLU A 28 27.42 1.22 27.07
N LYS A 29 27.29 2.06 28.11
CA LYS A 29 26.00 2.62 28.52
C LYS A 29 25.40 3.53 27.45
N MET A 30 26.23 4.26 26.71
CA MET A 30 25.79 5.07 25.58
C MET A 30 25.36 4.21 24.38
N LYS A 31 26.10 3.12 24.10
CA LYS A 31 25.73 2.16 23.06
C LYS A 31 24.39 1.49 23.36
N LEU A 32 24.23 1.00 24.59
CA LEU A 32 23.00 0.35 25.04
C LEU A 32 21.79 1.29 24.95
N ARG A 33 21.93 2.56 25.38
CA ARG A 33 20.86 3.55 25.25
C ARG A 33 20.45 3.78 23.80
N ARG A 34 21.43 3.94 22.90
CA ARG A 34 21.15 4.11 21.47
C ARG A 34 20.44 2.88 20.88
N GLU A 35 20.85 1.67 21.28
CA GLU A 35 20.22 0.43 20.82
C GLU A 35 18.78 0.33 21.31
N THR A 36 18.51 0.64 22.58
CA THR A 36 17.15 0.66 23.13
C THR A 36 16.27 1.71 22.45
N GLU A 37 16.79 2.91 22.21
CA GLU A 37 16.06 3.96 21.48
C GLU A 37 15.69 3.53 20.06
N VAL A 38 16.61 2.85 19.34
CA VAL A 38 16.34 2.33 18.00
C VAL A 38 15.30 1.20 18.04
N GLU A 39 15.38 0.29 19.01
CA GLU A 39 14.42 -0.80 19.17
C GLU A 39 13.01 -0.27 19.51
N GLU A 40 12.92 0.74 20.38
CA GLU A 40 11.65 1.40 20.72
C GLU A 40 11.04 2.09 19.50
N GLN A 41 11.85 2.86 18.75
CA GLN A 41 11.41 3.52 17.51
C GLN A 41 10.94 2.53 16.45
N LEU A 42 11.64 1.40 16.30
CA LEU A 42 11.28 0.37 15.33
C LEU A 42 9.97 -0.32 15.73
N THR A 43 9.77 -0.57 17.02
CA THR A 43 8.55 -1.15 17.57
C THR A 43 7.36 -0.22 17.39
N GLU A 44 7.55 1.09 17.58
CA GLU A 44 6.51 2.09 17.36
C GLU A 44 6.12 2.19 15.87
N GLN A 45 7.10 2.23 14.97
CA GLN A 45 6.86 2.21 13.53
C GLN A 45 6.10 0.97 13.08
N LEU A 46 6.42 -0.21 13.63
CA LEU A 46 5.72 -1.45 13.29
C LEU A 46 4.23 -1.39 13.67
N LYS A 47 3.92 -0.85 14.86
CA LYS A 47 2.53 -0.64 15.30
C LYS A 47 1.79 0.34 14.40
N GLU A 48 2.45 1.41 13.97
CA GLU A 48 1.84 2.37 13.05
C GLU A 48 1.50 1.72 11.71
N VAL A 49 2.42 0.93 11.15
CA VAL A 49 2.19 0.19 9.91
C VAL A 49 1.02 -0.80 10.05
N ASP A 50 0.90 -1.50 11.18
CA ASP A 50 -0.24 -2.39 11.43
C ASP A 50 -1.59 -1.64 11.46
N LEU A 51 -1.65 -0.48 12.10
CA LEU A 51 -2.86 0.36 12.11
C LEU A 51 -3.23 0.86 10.71
N GLN A 52 -2.23 1.22 9.90
CA GLN A 52 -2.46 1.60 8.51
C GLN A 52 -2.95 0.41 7.67
N GLU A 53 -2.47 -0.80 7.94
CA GLU A 53 -2.89 -2.02 7.24
C GLU A 53 -4.39 -2.28 7.40
N GLU A 54 -4.92 -2.17 8.63
CA GLU A 54 -6.35 -2.35 8.90
C GLU A 54 -7.21 -1.33 8.14
N SER A 55 -6.76 -0.07 8.09
CA SER A 55 -7.43 1.00 7.35
C SER A 55 -7.47 0.72 5.85
N VAL A 56 -6.34 0.32 5.26
CA VAL A 56 -6.23 -0.06 3.84
C VAL A 56 -7.10 -1.28 3.53
N GLN A 57 -7.14 -2.27 4.42
CA GLN A 57 -7.99 -3.44 4.25
C GLN A 57 -9.48 -3.08 4.25
N GLY A 58 -9.91 -2.22 5.18
CA GLY A 58 -11.29 -1.74 5.24
C GLY A 58 -11.71 -0.95 4.00
N THR A 59 -10.81 -0.14 3.44
CA THR A 59 -11.07 0.59 2.17
C THR A 59 -11.11 -0.34 0.96
N SER A 60 -10.24 -1.37 0.90
CA SER A 60 -10.29 -2.38 -0.16
C SER A 60 -11.61 -3.14 -0.17
N GLY A 61 -12.13 -3.56 0.98
CA GLY A 61 -13.42 -4.25 1.07
C GLY A 61 -14.58 -3.40 0.53
N LYS A 62 -14.61 -2.10 0.88
CA LYS A 62 -15.60 -1.16 0.34
C LYS A 62 -15.50 -0.98 -1.17
N MET A 63 -14.29 -1.00 -1.74
CA MET A 63 -14.09 -0.93 -3.19
C MET A 63 -14.54 -2.21 -3.91
N ASP A 64 -14.37 -3.38 -3.28
CA ASP A 64 -14.88 -4.65 -3.82
C ASP A 64 -16.41 -4.66 -3.85
N GLU A 65 -17.05 -4.20 -2.79
CA GLU A 65 -18.51 -4.02 -2.74
C GLU A 65 -19.00 -3.05 -3.82
N LEU A 66 -18.31 -1.93 -3.99
CA LEU A 66 -18.67 -0.95 -5.02
C LEU A 66 -18.56 -1.53 -6.43
N ASN A 67 -17.48 -2.28 -6.73
CA ASN A 67 -17.34 -2.98 -8.01
C ASN A 67 -18.43 -4.06 -8.21
N SER A 68 -18.84 -4.75 -7.15
CA SER A 68 -19.97 -5.69 -7.18
C SER A 68 -21.30 -5.00 -7.50
N ILE A 69 -21.58 -3.86 -6.86
CA ILE A 69 -22.76 -3.04 -7.11
C ILE A 69 -22.79 -2.57 -8.57
N LEU A 70 -21.65 -2.12 -9.10
CA LEU A 70 -21.55 -1.68 -10.49
C LEU A 70 -21.79 -2.84 -11.45
N THR A 71 -21.27 -4.03 -11.16
CA THR A 71 -21.54 -5.23 -11.96
C THR A 71 -23.04 -5.56 -11.98
N ALA A 72 -23.69 -5.57 -10.81
CA ALA A 72 -25.12 -5.80 -10.71
C ALA A 72 -25.95 -4.72 -11.45
N THR A 73 -25.50 -3.46 -11.39
CA THR A 73 -26.15 -2.34 -12.09
C THR A 73 -26.03 -2.49 -13.60
N GLN A 74 -24.88 -2.88 -14.14
CA GLN A 74 -24.72 -3.14 -15.57
C GLN A 74 -25.62 -4.29 -16.05
N GLN A 75 -25.79 -5.35 -15.25
CA GLN A 75 -26.73 -6.43 -15.56
C GLN A 75 -28.18 -5.92 -15.62
N LYS A 76 -28.58 -5.06 -14.68
CA LYS A 76 -29.92 -4.44 -14.69
C LYS A 76 -30.13 -3.55 -15.91
N ILE A 77 -29.15 -2.73 -16.28
CA ILE A 77 -29.19 -1.92 -17.50
C ILE A 77 -29.35 -2.81 -18.74
N ASN A 78 -28.60 -3.91 -18.82
CA ASN A 78 -28.71 -4.84 -19.95
C ASN A 78 -30.09 -5.49 -20.03
N LYS A 79 -30.64 -5.96 -18.90
CA LYS A 79 -32.01 -6.50 -18.82
C LYS A 79 -33.05 -5.48 -19.25
N PHE A 80 -32.91 -4.22 -18.81
CA PHE A 80 -33.79 -3.13 -19.22
C PHE A 80 -33.70 -2.88 -20.73
N LYS A 81 -32.49 -2.81 -21.29
CA LYS A 81 -32.28 -2.64 -22.74
C LYS A 81 -32.90 -3.77 -23.55
N VAL A 82 -32.88 -5.01 -23.06
CA VAL A 82 -33.57 -6.15 -23.71
C VAL A 82 -35.09 -5.99 -23.62
N ALA A 83 -35.61 -5.66 -22.44
CA ALA A 83 -37.04 -5.46 -22.23
C ALA A 83 -37.60 -4.32 -23.13
N CYS A 84 -36.89 -3.21 -23.25
CA CYS A 84 -37.28 -2.09 -24.10
C CYS A 84 -36.86 -2.26 -25.58
N GLY A 85 -35.81 -3.02 -25.86
CA GLY A 85 -35.34 -3.36 -27.21
C GLY A 85 -36.26 -4.36 -27.94
N SER A 86 -37.09 -5.10 -27.20
CA SER A 86 -38.26 -5.81 -27.75
C SER A 86 -39.22 -4.83 -28.44
N LEU A 87 -39.37 -3.60 -27.93
CA LEU A 87 -40.24 -2.59 -28.53
C LEU A 87 -39.59 -1.87 -29.73
N THR A 88 -38.26 -1.74 -29.77
CA THR A 88 -37.56 -1.12 -30.92
C THR A 88 -37.34 -2.10 -32.09
N SER A 89 -37.25 -3.40 -31.82
CA SER A 89 -37.14 -4.43 -32.86
C SER A 89 -38.45 -4.62 -33.64
N LEU A 90 -39.60 -4.37 -33.00
CA LEU A 90 -40.91 -4.38 -33.66
C LEU A 90 -41.11 -3.22 -34.65
N LEU A 91 -40.33 -2.15 -34.56
CA LEU A 91 -40.40 -0.99 -35.48
C LEU A 91 -39.42 -1.06 -36.66
N LYS A 92 -38.54 -2.07 -36.73
CA LYS A 92 -37.49 -2.19 -37.77
C LYS A 92 -37.59 -3.44 -38.64
N LEU A 93 -38.76 -4.07 -38.75
CA LEU A 93 -39.04 -5.07 -39.79
C LEU A 93 -39.16 -4.39 -41.17
N ARG A 94 -38.01 -4.02 -41.75
CA ARG A 94 -37.80 -3.88 -43.19
C ARG A 94 -36.56 -4.72 -43.54
N PRO A 95 -36.64 -5.67 -44.49
CA PRO A 95 -35.59 -6.67 -44.70
C PRO A 95 -34.46 -6.12 -45.58
N SER A 96 -33.22 -6.32 -45.15
CA SER A 96 -32.05 -6.33 -46.03
C SER A 96 -30.86 -7.03 -45.36
N THR A 97 -30.59 -8.25 -45.83
CA THR A 97 -29.32 -9.00 -46.03
C THR A 97 -28.15 -8.91 -45.03
N PRO A 98 -27.55 -10.06 -44.62
CA PRO A 98 -26.44 -10.12 -43.65
C PRO A 98 -25.05 -10.10 -44.31
N SER A 99 -24.04 -9.64 -43.57
CA SER A 99 -22.62 -9.98 -43.82
C SER A 99 -21.87 -10.17 -42.49
N ASN A 100 -20.84 -11.02 -42.56
CA ASN A 100 -20.22 -11.86 -41.54
C ASN A 100 -18.86 -11.30 -41.03
N GLU A 101 -18.63 -11.36 -39.70
CA GLU A 101 -17.39 -11.64 -38.87
C GLU A 101 -15.94 -11.24 -39.29
N PRO A 102 -14.87 -11.39 -38.44
CA PRO A 102 -14.62 -11.11 -36.99
C PRO A 102 -13.17 -10.58 -36.69
N ALA A 103 -12.70 -10.73 -35.42
CA ALA A 103 -11.32 -10.66 -34.84
C ALA A 103 -10.83 -9.26 -34.38
N GLY A 104 -10.04 -9.05 -33.30
CA GLY A 104 -9.26 -9.88 -32.36
C GLY A 104 -8.06 -9.00 -31.90
N GLY A 105 -7.57 -9.12 -30.64
CA GLY A 105 -6.35 -8.38 -30.23
C GLY A 105 -6.02 -8.42 -28.73
N SER A 106 -4.82 -8.92 -28.41
CA SER A 106 -4.21 -9.22 -27.11
C SER A 106 -3.18 -8.13 -26.70
N GLU A 107 -2.45 -8.38 -25.59
CA GLU A 107 -1.22 -7.73 -25.04
C GLU A 107 -1.46 -6.69 -23.92
N GLY A 108 -0.79 -6.69 -22.75
CA GLY A 108 0.39 -7.40 -22.26
C GLY A 108 1.60 -6.45 -22.04
N LYS A 109 1.88 -6.01 -20.80
CA LYS A 109 3.12 -5.31 -20.36
C LYS A 109 3.18 -5.38 -18.82
N SER A 110 4.09 -6.12 -18.17
CA SER A 110 5.57 -6.04 -18.04
C SER A 110 5.97 -5.38 -16.71
N ILE A 111 6.25 -6.28 -15.76
CA ILE A 111 6.77 -6.11 -14.41
C ILE A 111 8.25 -5.78 -14.53
N ASN A 112 8.70 -4.57 -14.21
CA ASN A 112 10.15 -4.29 -14.13
C ASN A 112 10.57 -3.15 -13.18
N ASP A 113 9.70 -2.71 -12.28
CA ASP A 113 9.96 -1.52 -11.43
C ASP A 113 10.16 -1.82 -9.93
N ALA A 114 10.48 -3.07 -9.56
CA ALA A 114 10.62 -3.47 -8.15
C ALA A 114 12.06 -3.83 -7.71
N LEU A 115 13.07 -3.59 -8.56
CA LEU A 115 14.44 -4.06 -8.29
C LEU A 115 15.39 -3.00 -7.70
N ASP A 116 15.05 -1.72 -7.78
CA ASP A 116 15.96 -0.62 -7.42
C ASP A 116 15.83 -0.14 -5.95
N THR A 117 14.88 -0.68 -5.19
CA THR A 117 14.61 -0.25 -3.79
C THR A 117 15.29 -1.16 -2.75
N LEU A 118 15.90 -2.28 -3.17
CA LEU A 118 16.50 -3.26 -2.24
C LEU A 118 18.01 -3.05 -2.03
N ASP A 119 18.69 -2.36 -2.93
CA ASP A 119 20.15 -2.21 -2.85
C ASP A 119 20.60 -1.11 -1.86
N THR A 120 19.71 -0.18 -1.51
CA THR A 120 19.98 0.92 -0.58
C THR A 120 20.02 0.50 0.90
N MET A 121 19.69 -0.75 1.24
CA MET A 121 19.68 -1.24 2.64
C MET A 121 20.88 -2.14 2.99
N LYS A 122 21.79 -2.40 2.05
CA LYS A 122 22.88 -3.38 2.23
C LYS A 122 24.08 -2.84 3.02
N ASP A 123 24.24 -1.51 3.09
CA ASP A 123 25.46 -0.88 3.62
C ASP A 123 25.50 -0.68 5.15
N LEU A 124 24.49 -1.12 5.90
CA LEU A 124 24.45 -1.01 7.37
C LEU A 124 24.90 -2.30 8.11
N ASN A 125 25.33 -3.33 7.39
CA ASN A 125 25.46 -4.70 7.90
C ASN A 125 26.81 -5.05 8.58
N ALA A 126 27.48 -4.09 9.23
CA ALA A 126 28.81 -4.31 9.82
C ALA A 126 28.91 -3.99 11.32
N ALA A 127 28.09 -4.64 12.16
CA ALA A 127 28.44 -4.93 13.56
C ALA A 127 27.49 -5.99 14.13
N SER A 128 28.04 -7.06 14.69
CA SER A 128 27.34 -8.23 15.19
C SER A 128 26.75 -7.99 16.59
N ASP A 129 25.51 -7.49 16.64
CA ASP A 129 24.49 -7.81 17.66
C ASP A 129 23.06 -7.50 17.14
N VAL A 130 22.95 -7.43 15.81
CA VAL A 130 21.90 -6.76 15.01
C VAL A 130 20.80 -7.73 14.57
N THR A 131 20.69 -8.93 15.17
CA THR A 131 19.79 -9.97 14.62
C THR A 131 18.31 -9.67 14.85
N VAL A 132 17.93 -9.18 16.02
CA VAL A 132 16.54 -8.83 16.37
C VAL A 132 16.10 -7.56 15.64
N THR A 133 16.94 -6.53 15.64
CA THR A 133 16.67 -5.27 14.92
C THR A 133 16.63 -5.48 13.41
N LYS A 134 17.45 -6.38 12.86
CA LYS A 134 17.41 -6.76 11.45
C LYS A 134 16.14 -7.53 11.10
N ALA A 135 15.71 -8.46 11.95
CA ALA A 135 14.47 -9.22 11.72
C ALA A 135 13.25 -8.28 11.73
N ALA A 136 13.16 -7.37 12.71
CA ALA A 136 12.10 -6.38 12.78
C ALA A 136 12.15 -5.35 11.64
N ALA A 137 13.35 -4.92 11.20
CA ALA A 137 13.50 -4.05 10.04
C ALA A 137 13.12 -4.76 8.72
N GLN A 138 13.46 -6.05 8.59
CA GLN A 138 13.03 -6.87 7.46
C GLN A 138 11.51 -7.06 7.45
N ASP A 139 10.90 -7.34 8.60
CA ASP A 139 9.44 -7.47 8.73
C ASP A 139 8.72 -6.16 8.37
N LEU A 140 9.23 -5.02 8.86
CA LEU A 140 8.75 -3.70 8.49
C LEU A 140 8.83 -3.48 6.97
N GLY A 141 9.97 -3.81 6.35
CA GLY A 141 10.14 -3.70 4.89
C GLY A 141 9.17 -4.58 4.11
N MET A 142 8.92 -5.81 4.58
CA MET A 142 7.94 -6.71 3.97
C MET A 142 6.51 -6.19 4.10
N LYS A 143 6.12 -5.67 5.27
CA LYS A 143 4.80 -5.07 5.51
C LYS A 143 4.56 -3.84 4.65
N VAL A 144 5.55 -2.94 4.55
CA VAL A 144 5.46 -1.74 3.70
C VAL A 144 5.31 -2.14 2.23
N THR A 145 6.07 -3.13 1.76
CA THR A 145 5.96 -3.62 0.37
C THR A 145 4.57 -4.21 0.10
N SER A 146 4.05 -5.03 1.02
CA SER A 146 2.69 -5.58 0.93
C SER A 146 1.61 -4.49 0.92
N GLN A 147 1.79 -3.40 1.68
CA GLN A 147 0.89 -2.25 1.63
C GLN A 147 0.92 -1.54 0.28
N MET A 148 2.09 -1.43 -0.36
CA MET A 148 2.18 -0.86 -1.72
C MET A 148 1.42 -1.73 -2.73
N ASP A 149 1.58 -3.04 -2.69
CA ASP A 149 0.81 -3.96 -3.55
C ASP A 149 -0.71 -3.81 -3.33
N LYS A 150 -1.14 -3.61 -2.08
CA LYS A 150 -2.55 -3.36 -1.74
C LYS A 150 -3.03 -2.01 -2.27
N LEU A 151 -2.20 -0.96 -2.20
CA LEU A 151 -2.50 0.35 -2.75
C LEU A 151 -2.64 0.31 -4.27
N ASP A 152 -1.78 -0.43 -4.97
CA ASP A 152 -1.89 -0.64 -6.42
C ASP A 152 -3.17 -1.37 -6.79
N SER A 153 -3.52 -2.42 -6.04
CA SER A 153 -4.81 -3.11 -6.20
C SER A 153 -5.99 -2.16 -5.96
N LEU A 154 -5.91 -1.29 -4.94
CA LEU A 154 -6.94 -0.29 -4.66
C LEU A 154 -7.08 0.72 -5.79
N LEU A 155 -5.97 1.19 -6.35
CA LEU A 155 -5.95 2.10 -7.49
C LEU A 155 -6.66 1.46 -8.69
N TYR A 156 -6.32 0.22 -9.01
CA TYR A 156 -6.98 -0.53 -10.09
C TYR A 156 -8.49 -0.67 -9.87
N LYS A 157 -8.91 -1.02 -8.65
CA LYS A 157 -10.35 -1.13 -8.29
C LYS A 157 -11.07 0.21 -8.42
N ALA A 158 -10.42 1.31 -8.02
CA ALA A 158 -10.97 2.67 -8.09
C ALA A 158 -11.11 3.15 -9.54
N ASP A 159 -10.14 2.85 -10.41
CA ASP A 159 -10.19 3.19 -11.83
C ASP A 159 -11.31 2.42 -12.54
N ASN A 160 -11.41 1.11 -12.28
CA ASN A 160 -12.49 0.29 -12.86
C ASN A 160 -13.88 0.77 -12.41
N ALA A 161 -14.01 1.13 -11.13
CA ALA A 161 -15.21 1.72 -10.58
C ALA A 161 -15.59 3.04 -11.27
N THR A 162 -14.61 3.95 -11.40
CA THR A 162 -14.81 5.25 -12.04
C THR A 162 -15.25 5.10 -13.49
N TYR A 163 -14.58 4.21 -14.24
CA TYR A 163 -14.95 3.90 -15.61
C TYR A 163 -16.37 3.34 -15.70
N SER A 164 -16.69 2.34 -14.87
CA SER A 164 -17.99 1.66 -14.86
C SER A 164 -19.13 2.62 -14.51
N MET A 165 -18.95 3.46 -13.49
CA MET A 165 -19.94 4.48 -13.09
C MET A 165 -20.25 5.45 -14.23
N LYS A 166 -19.20 5.97 -14.89
CA LYS A 166 -19.36 6.88 -16.03
C LYS A 166 -20.12 6.21 -17.17
N HIS A 167 -19.70 5.01 -17.55
CA HIS A 167 -20.30 4.26 -18.65
C HIS A 167 -21.77 3.90 -18.38
N GLN A 168 -22.09 3.45 -17.17
CA GLN A 168 -23.46 3.12 -16.77
C GLN A 168 -24.35 4.36 -16.75
N THR A 169 -23.83 5.48 -16.23
CA THR A 169 -24.52 6.78 -16.22
C THR A 169 -24.86 7.22 -17.64
N ASP A 170 -23.94 7.09 -18.59
CA ASP A 170 -24.17 7.46 -19.99
C ASP A 170 -25.22 6.56 -20.66
N GLN A 171 -25.22 5.26 -20.36
CA GLN A 171 -26.27 4.35 -20.84
C GLN A 171 -27.64 4.72 -20.28
N MET A 172 -27.73 5.00 -18.99
CA MET A 172 -28.98 5.40 -18.34
C MET A 172 -29.51 6.72 -18.92
N LYS A 173 -28.64 7.70 -19.18
CA LYS A 173 -29.01 8.95 -19.86
C LYS A 173 -29.55 8.73 -21.26
N LYS A 174 -29.01 7.77 -22.02
CA LYS A 174 -29.51 7.41 -23.36
C LYS A 174 -30.86 6.69 -23.30
N ILE A 175 -31.07 5.89 -22.26
CA ILE A 175 -32.34 5.18 -22.02
C ILE A 175 -33.46 6.15 -21.60
N ALA A 176 -33.11 7.18 -20.82
CA ALA A 176 -34.07 8.16 -20.31
C ALA A 176 -34.44 9.27 -21.32
N LYS A 177 -33.78 9.30 -22.49
CA LYS A 177 -34.13 10.17 -23.61
C LYS A 177 -35.05 9.45 -24.58
#